data_AF-A0A955DW88-F1
#
_entry.id   AF-A0A955DW88-F1
#
_cell.length_a   1.000
_cell.length_b   1.000
_cell.length_c   1.000
_cell.angle_alpha   90.00
_cell.angle_beta   90.00
_cell.angle_gamma   90.00
#
_symmetry.space_group_name_H-M   'P 1'
#
loop_
_entity.id
_entity.type
_entity.pdbx_description
1 polymer ?
#
loop_
_entity_poly.entity_id
_entity_poly.type
_entity_poly.pdbx_seq_one_letter_code
_entity_poly.pdbx_strand_id
1 'polypeptide(L)'
;MRTIPALIVCAISTSTLADIVSTENVSVIQTPSSLRQGQLESNTTVSVFREAQGVLLDEALAVDVAEIGYYGPFDTLTPGAIPAGTRVDVYLVHWDAIGNGDQTYHTLSGFVGFDEDVLGLITTQGRLDATDGMFNDVTEYATGEVGRRLELPMNNQGMDTVRITNARDKFRFNLRVSGKYMDEVRIVTTSSVPAPAAGAVLGLGLLGARRRR
;
A
#
# COMPACT_ATOMS: atom_id res chain seq x y z
N MET A 1 29.39 -16.37 48.06
CA MET A 1 28.14 -16.18 47.28
C MET A 1 28.39 -15.09 46.26
N ARG A 2 28.40 -15.44 44.96
CA ARG A 2 28.56 -14.47 43.86
C ARG A 2 27.24 -14.46 43.08
N THR A 3 26.50 -13.37 43.17
CA THR A 3 25.28 -13.11 42.40
C THR A 3 25.66 -12.66 41.00
N ILE A 4 25.26 -13.42 39.98
CA ILE A 4 25.35 -13.01 38.58
C ILE A 4 24.09 -12.19 38.28
N PRO A 5 24.19 -10.92 37.81
CA PRO A 5 23.02 -10.17 37.43
C PRO A 5 22.49 -10.69 36.09
N ALA A 6 21.19 -10.99 36.04
CA ALA A 6 20.49 -11.33 34.81
C ALA A 6 20.42 -10.08 33.94
N LEU A 7 21.07 -10.12 32.77
CA LEU A 7 20.98 -9.10 31.74
C LEU A 7 19.64 -9.28 31.01
N ILE A 8 18.68 -8.40 31.28
CA ILE A 8 17.47 -8.28 30.46
C ILE A 8 17.87 -7.53 29.19
N VAL A 9 17.98 -8.25 28.08
CA VAL A 9 18.11 -7.64 26.75
C VAL A 9 16.70 -7.24 26.31
N CYS A 10 16.39 -5.95 26.43
CA CYS A 10 15.20 -5.37 25.83
C CYS A 10 15.54 -5.08 24.36
N ALA A 11 15.07 -5.92 23.44
CA ALA A 11 15.18 -5.64 22.02
C ALA A 11 14.24 -4.49 21.69
N ILE A 12 14.80 -3.29 21.53
CA ILE A 12 14.07 -2.14 20.98
C ILE A 12 14.05 -2.37 19.47
N SER A 13 12.96 -2.92 18.95
CA SER A 13 12.72 -2.97 17.51
C SER A 13 12.48 -1.54 17.03
N THR A 14 13.50 -0.92 16.47
CA THR A 14 13.30 0.28 15.65
C THR A 14 12.58 -0.16 14.38
N SER A 15 11.32 0.25 14.20
CA SER A 15 10.62 0.13 12.91
C SER A 15 11.28 1.10 11.94
N THR A 16 12.39 0.69 11.34
CA THR A 16 12.93 1.37 10.18
C THR A 16 11.88 1.28 9.08
N LEU A 17 11.59 2.37 8.39
CA LEU A 17 10.74 2.43 7.18
C LEU A 17 11.38 1.63 6.02
N ALA A 18 11.68 0.36 6.21
CA ALA A 18 12.16 -0.51 5.14
C ALA A 18 10.96 -1.29 4.63
N ASP A 19 10.31 -0.72 3.62
CA ASP A 19 9.25 -1.35 2.80
C ASP A 19 9.05 -0.52 1.52
N ILE A 20 9.18 0.82 1.62
CA ILE A 20 9.52 1.68 0.47
C ILE A 20 11.03 1.96 0.51
N VAL A 21 11.76 1.50 -0.51
CA VAL A 21 13.24 1.56 -0.56
C VAL A 21 13.77 2.63 -1.51
N SER A 22 12.95 3.11 -2.45
CA SER A 22 13.33 4.16 -3.40
C SER A 22 12.10 4.83 -4.00
N THR A 23 12.25 6.09 -4.40
CA THR A 23 11.18 6.88 -5.03
C THR A 23 11.75 7.87 -6.06
N GLU A 24 10.94 8.23 -7.05
CA GLU A 24 11.17 9.37 -7.95
C GLU A 24 9.86 10.12 -8.16
N ASN A 25 9.90 11.46 -8.02
CA ASN A 25 8.75 12.36 -8.16
C ASN A 25 7.55 12.00 -7.25
N VAL A 26 7.82 11.43 -6.08
CA VAL A 26 6.84 11.09 -5.05
C VAL A 26 7.32 11.63 -3.70
N SER A 27 6.38 12.10 -2.88
CA SER A 27 6.61 12.40 -1.47
C SER A 27 6.03 11.28 -0.61
N VAL A 28 6.90 10.61 0.17
CA VAL A 28 6.46 9.66 1.20
C VAL A 28 5.99 10.44 2.42
N ILE A 29 4.72 10.33 2.78
CA ILE A 29 4.10 11.04 3.90
C ILE A 29 3.61 10.07 4.98
N GLN A 30 3.28 10.61 6.14
CA GLN A 30 2.51 9.86 7.15
C GLN A 30 1.07 9.69 6.69
N THR A 31 0.39 8.66 7.21
CA THR A 31 -1.03 8.41 6.94
C THR A 31 -1.85 9.69 7.20
N PRO A 32 -2.49 10.28 6.18
CA PRO A 32 -3.26 11.50 6.33
C PRO A 32 -4.60 11.21 7.03
N SER A 33 -5.18 12.23 7.66
CA SER A 33 -6.51 12.09 8.27
C SER A 33 -7.65 12.16 7.26
N SER A 34 -7.42 12.73 6.07
CA SER A 34 -8.44 12.83 5.03
C SER A 34 -7.78 12.88 3.64
N LEU A 35 -8.43 12.20 2.70
CA LEU A 35 -8.18 12.24 1.27
C LEU A 35 -9.44 12.69 0.51
N ARG A 36 -10.38 13.34 1.21
CA ARG A 36 -11.47 14.03 0.51
C ARG A 36 -10.89 15.05 -0.46
N GLN A 37 -11.61 15.30 -1.55
CA GLN A 37 -11.20 16.27 -2.56
C GLN A 37 -10.88 17.62 -1.93
N GLY A 38 -9.75 18.21 -2.31
CA GLY A 38 -9.25 19.47 -1.79
C GLY A 38 -8.56 19.39 -0.43
N GLN A 39 -8.39 18.20 0.17
CA GLN A 39 -7.73 18.07 1.49
C GLN A 39 -6.23 17.77 1.41
N LEU A 40 -5.77 17.09 0.35
CA LEU A 40 -4.36 16.79 0.11
C LEU A 40 -3.98 17.10 -1.35
N GLU A 41 -3.92 18.39 -1.68
CA GLU A 41 -3.68 18.84 -3.06
C GLU A 41 -2.19 19.16 -3.35
N SER A 42 -1.77 18.91 -4.58
CA SER A 42 -0.51 19.41 -5.13
C SER A 42 -0.52 19.41 -6.66
N ASN A 43 0.05 20.45 -7.28
CA ASN A 43 0.22 20.50 -8.75
C ASN A 43 1.52 19.85 -9.23
N THR A 44 2.42 19.49 -8.31
CA THR A 44 3.81 19.12 -8.64
C THR A 44 4.32 17.90 -7.89
N THR A 45 3.50 17.27 -7.05
CA THR A 45 3.94 16.18 -6.19
C THR A 45 2.82 15.17 -6.00
N VAL A 46 3.15 13.90 -6.25
CA VAL A 46 2.30 12.75 -5.89
C VAL A 46 2.65 12.32 -4.47
N SER A 47 1.66 12.04 -3.65
CA SER A 47 1.85 11.54 -2.29
C SER A 47 1.76 10.03 -2.27
N VAL A 48 2.62 9.38 -1.49
CA VAL A 48 2.46 7.96 -1.13
C VAL A 48 2.55 7.82 0.38
N PHE A 49 1.73 6.95 0.94
CA PHE A 49 1.80 6.59 2.34
C PHE A 49 1.40 5.13 2.55
N ARG A 50 1.79 4.60 3.70
CA ARG A 50 1.37 3.27 4.13
C ARG A 50 -0.01 3.36 4.78
N GLU A 51 -0.98 2.64 4.24
CA GLU A 51 -2.31 2.47 4.83
C GLU A 51 -2.29 1.45 5.97
N ALA A 52 -1.57 0.33 5.79
CA ALA A 52 -1.49 -0.72 6.80
C ALA A 52 -0.19 -1.52 6.74
N GLN A 53 0.18 -2.13 7.87
CA GLN A 53 1.34 -3.01 7.98
C GLN A 53 0.97 -4.39 8.53
N GLY A 54 1.47 -5.44 7.89
CA GLY A 54 1.44 -6.81 8.40
C GLY A 54 0.04 -7.39 8.57
N VAL A 55 -0.94 -6.91 7.78
CA VAL A 55 -2.34 -7.33 7.86
C VAL A 55 -2.47 -8.77 7.37
N LEU A 56 -3.13 -9.63 8.15
CA LEU A 56 -3.53 -10.95 7.69
C LEU A 56 -4.89 -10.83 7.02
N LEU A 57 -4.98 -11.20 5.74
CA LEU A 57 -6.26 -11.16 5.03
C LEU A 57 -7.20 -12.27 5.53
N ASP A 58 -8.35 -11.91 6.09
CA ASP A 58 -9.36 -12.89 6.55
C ASP A 58 -10.15 -13.49 5.38
N GLU A 59 -10.23 -12.77 4.26
CA GLU A 59 -10.88 -13.17 3.02
C GLU A 59 -10.00 -12.83 1.81
N ALA A 60 -10.34 -13.38 0.64
CA ALA A 60 -9.58 -13.08 -0.57
C ALA A 60 -9.79 -11.61 -1.00
N LEU A 61 -8.69 -10.88 -1.22
CA LEU A 61 -8.73 -9.48 -1.64
C LEU A 61 -8.70 -9.38 -3.17
N ALA A 62 -9.79 -8.90 -3.77
CA ALA A 62 -9.85 -8.68 -5.21
C ALA A 62 -8.99 -7.47 -5.63
N VAL A 63 -8.21 -7.64 -6.69
CA VAL A 63 -7.33 -6.60 -7.27
C VAL A 63 -7.64 -6.39 -8.76
N ASP A 64 -7.36 -5.19 -9.28
CA ASP A 64 -7.51 -4.84 -10.69
C ASP A 64 -6.35 -5.36 -11.54
N VAL A 65 -5.16 -5.43 -10.94
CA VAL A 65 -3.93 -5.91 -11.56
C VAL A 65 -3.28 -6.92 -10.63
N ALA A 66 -3.15 -8.17 -11.07
CA ALA A 66 -2.49 -9.24 -10.33
C ALA A 66 -1.18 -9.73 -10.98
N GLU A 67 -0.82 -9.21 -12.15
CA GLU A 67 0.32 -9.70 -12.94
C GLU A 67 1.34 -8.60 -13.19
N ILE A 68 2.57 -9.01 -13.52
CA ILE A 68 3.60 -8.06 -13.97
C ILE A 68 3.25 -7.59 -15.38
N GLY A 69 3.26 -6.28 -15.60
CA GLY A 69 2.88 -5.73 -16.88
C GLY A 69 2.78 -4.22 -16.90
N TYR A 70 2.51 -3.70 -18.09
CA TYR A 70 2.14 -2.31 -18.32
C TYR A 70 0.63 -2.24 -18.56
N TYR A 71 -0.02 -1.32 -17.85
CA TYR A 71 -1.46 -1.14 -17.83
C TYR A 71 -1.74 0.32 -18.13
N GLY A 72 -2.08 0.59 -19.39
CA GLY A 72 -2.62 1.88 -19.83
C GLY A 72 -4.09 1.68 -20.16
N PRO A 73 -4.42 0.87 -21.17
CA PRO A 73 -5.83 0.65 -21.51
C PRO A 73 -6.59 -0.19 -20.47
N PHE A 74 -7.88 0.12 -20.26
CA PHE A 74 -8.71 -0.62 -19.29
C PHE A 74 -8.82 -2.13 -19.59
N ASP A 75 -8.83 -2.51 -20.88
CA ASP A 75 -8.88 -3.91 -21.32
C ASP A 75 -7.56 -4.68 -21.14
N THR A 76 -6.49 -4.00 -20.73
CA THR A 76 -5.20 -4.64 -20.38
C THR A 76 -5.12 -5.05 -18.92
N LEU A 77 -6.08 -4.67 -18.07
CA LEU A 77 -6.13 -5.07 -16.68
C LEU A 77 -6.12 -6.60 -16.56
N THR A 78 -5.48 -7.10 -15.50
CA THR A 78 -5.42 -8.52 -15.17
C THR A 78 -6.09 -8.77 -13.80
N PRO A 79 -7.44 -8.72 -13.73
CA PRO A 79 -8.13 -8.88 -12.47
C PRO A 79 -7.81 -10.22 -11.82
N GLY A 80 -7.57 -10.19 -10.51
CA GLY A 80 -7.24 -11.37 -9.72
C GLY A 80 -7.66 -11.23 -8.27
N ALA A 81 -7.22 -12.17 -7.44
CA ALA A 81 -7.46 -12.12 -6.01
C ALA A 81 -6.22 -12.60 -5.23
N ILE A 82 -5.85 -11.84 -4.20
CA ILE A 82 -4.85 -12.25 -3.22
C ILE A 82 -5.56 -13.16 -2.21
N PRO A 83 -5.13 -14.41 -2.00
CA PRO A 83 -5.85 -15.36 -1.15
C PRO A 83 -5.94 -14.92 0.31
N ALA A 84 -7.03 -15.35 0.97
CA ALA A 84 -7.12 -15.32 2.43
C ALA A 84 -5.93 -16.05 3.09
N GLY A 85 -5.52 -15.57 4.26
CA GLY A 85 -4.34 -16.05 4.99
C GLY A 85 -3.02 -15.47 4.49
N THR A 86 -3.03 -14.63 3.45
CA THR A 86 -1.83 -13.90 3.01
C THR A 86 -1.59 -12.73 3.96
N ARG A 87 -0.32 -12.55 4.38
CA ARG A 87 0.09 -11.36 5.14
C ARG A 87 0.58 -10.28 4.19
N VAL A 88 0.01 -9.08 4.29
CA VAL A 88 0.24 -7.99 3.33
C VAL A 88 0.58 -6.66 4.01
N ASP A 89 1.33 -5.84 3.29
CA ASP A 89 1.47 -4.41 3.54
C ASP A 89 0.67 -3.65 2.47
N VAL A 90 0.06 -2.53 2.85
CA VAL A 90 -0.83 -1.77 1.96
C VAL A 90 -0.40 -0.32 1.92
N TYR A 91 -0.32 0.20 0.70
CA TYR A 91 0.07 1.56 0.38
C TYR A 91 -0.99 2.22 -0.48
N LEU A 92 -1.07 3.54 -0.38
CA LEU A 92 -1.85 4.35 -1.29
C LEU A 92 -0.97 5.41 -1.94
N VAL A 93 -1.00 5.43 -3.26
CA VAL A 93 -0.58 6.57 -4.08
C VAL A 93 -1.80 7.45 -4.27
N HIS A 94 -1.66 8.74 -3.98
CA HIS A 94 -2.72 9.72 -4.09
C HIS A 94 -2.21 10.98 -4.80
N TRP A 95 -3.02 11.48 -5.73
CA TRP A 95 -2.77 12.77 -6.35
C TRP A 95 -4.07 13.53 -6.62
N ASP A 96 -4.23 14.66 -5.95
CA ASP A 96 -5.30 15.63 -6.17
C ASP A 96 -4.66 16.96 -6.60
N ALA A 97 -5.14 17.56 -7.70
CA ALA A 97 -4.57 18.80 -8.22
C ALA A 97 -5.23 20.01 -7.56
N ILE A 98 -4.44 21.05 -7.28
CA ILE A 98 -4.96 22.31 -6.77
C ILE A 98 -5.84 22.94 -7.85
N GLY A 99 -7.11 23.20 -7.54
CA GLY A 99 -7.96 23.92 -8.50
C GLY A 99 -9.46 23.80 -8.32
N ASN A 100 -9.95 23.08 -7.31
CA ASN A 100 -11.38 22.87 -6.98
C ASN A 100 -12.35 23.07 -8.16
N GLY A 101 -12.46 22.06 -9.01
CA GLY A 101 -13.38 22.01 -10.15
C GLY A 101 -12.83 22.62 -11.45
N ASP A 102 -11.60 23.11 -11.47
CA ASP A 102 -10.95 23.52 -12.71
C ASP A 102 -10.64 22.34 -13.65
N GLN A 103 -10.45 22.64 -14.94
CA GLN A 103 -10.13 21.65 -15.97
C GLN A 103 -8.68 21.76 -16.45
N THR A 104 -7.83 22.40 -15.64
CA THR A 104 -6.40 22.47 -15.92
C THR A 104 -5.80 21.11 -15.61
N TYR A 105 -5.33 20.42 -16.65
CA TYR A 105 -4.71 19.12 -16.47
C TYR A 105 -3.24 19.26 -16.10
N HIS A 106 -2.85 18.53 -15.08
CA HIS A 106 -1.48 18.30 -14.66
C HIS A 106 -1.10 16.87 -15.03
N THR A 107 0.17 16.63 -15.35
CA THR A 107 0.68 15.27 -15.60
C THR A 107 1.98 15.06 -14.85
N LEU A 108 2.07 13.95 -14.11
CA LEU A 108 3.27 13.55 -13.39
C LEU A 108 3.56 12.08 -13.63
N SER A 109 4.84 11.77 -13.77
CA SER A 109 5.33 10.39 -13.80
C SER A 109 6.29 10.18 -12.65
N GLY A 110 6.21 9.00 -12.04
CA GLY A 110 7.02 8.65 -10.88
C GLY A 110 7.14 7.15 -10.70
N PHE A 111 7.86 6.77 -9.65
CA PHE A 111 7.96 5.38 -9.25
C PHE A 111 8.08 5.24 -7.73
N VAL A 112 7.66 4.07 -7.25
CA VAL A 112 7.85 3.61 -5.87
C VAL A 112 8.50 2.23 -5.93
N GLY A 113 9.65 2.10 -5.29
CA GLY A 113 10.38 0.85 -5.14
C GLY A 113 10.08 0.22 -3.79
N PHE A 114 9.82 -1.09 -3.79
CA PHE A 114 9.57 -1.89 -2.59
C PHE A 114 10.60 -3.02 -2.49
N ASP A 115 11.01 -3.38 -1.28
CA ASP A 115 11.76 -4.62 -1.04
C ASP A 115 10.86 -5.86 -1.14
N GLU A 116 9.59 -5.74 -0.74
CA GLU A 116 8.56 -6.77 -0.82
C GLU A 116 7.89 -6.86 -2.20
N ASP A 117 7.39 -8.04 -2.56
CA ASP A 117 6.77 -8.27 -3.86
C ASP A 117 5.39 -7.61 -3.93
N VAL A 118 5.13 -6.88 -5.02
CA VAL A 118 3.80 -6.34 -5.31
C VAL A 118 2.91 -7.49 -5.74
N LEU A 119 1.89 -7.77 -4.93
CA LEU A 119 0.90 -8.81 -5.14
C LEU A 119 -0.26 -8.33 -6.01
N GLY A 120 -0.54 -7.03 -6.00
CA GLY A 120 -1.50 -6.44 -6.90
C GLY A 120 -1.76 -4.96 -6.69
N LEU A 121 -2.53 -4.40 -7.61
CA LEU A 121 -2.97 -3.00 -7.59
C LEU A 121 -4.49 -2.94 -7.63
N ILE A 122 -5.03 -1.96 -6.92
CA ILE A 122 -6.43 -1.55 -6.96
C ILE A 122 -6.46 -0.13 -7.51
N THR A 123 -7.10 0.05 -8.65
CA THR A 123 -7.08 1.28 -9.46
C THR A 123 -8.48 1.76 -9.85
N THR A 124 -9.48 0.89 -9.76
CA THR A 124 -10.87 1.22 -10.10
C THR A 124 -11.64 1.73 -8.88
N GLN A 125 -12.49 2.74 -9.10
CA GLN A 125 -13.30 3.35 -8.05
C GLN A 125 -14.06 2.31 -7.22
N GLY A 126 -14.76 1.37 -7.87
CA GLY A 126 -15.57 0.39 -7.16
C GLY A 126 -14.77 -0.51 -6.22
N ARG A 127 -13.52 -0.86 -6.57
CA ARG A 127 -12.65 -1.66 -5.69
C ARG A 127 -11.94 -0.79 -4.64
N LEU A 128 -11.59 0.45 -4.97
CA LEU A 128 -11.07 1.41 -3.99
C LEU A 128 -12.11 1.65 -2.88
N ASP A 129 -13.33 1.98 -3.26
CA ASP A 129 -14.47 2.19 -2.34
C ASP A 129 -14.75 0.96 -1.48
N ALA A 130 -14.71 -0.24 -2.08
CA ALA A 130 -14.95 -1.49 -1.35
C ALA A 130 -13.86 -1.82 -0.31
N THR A 131 -12.67 -1.22 -0.42
CA THR A 131 -11.50 -1.56 0.39
C THR A 131 -11.07 -0.46 1.36
N ASP A 132 -11.73 0.70 1.36
CA ASP A 132 -11.40 1.85 2.23
C ASP A 132 -11.48 1.52 3.73
N GLY A 133 -12.44 0.68 4.15
CA GLY A 133 -12.60 0.27 5.54
C GLY A 133 -11.81 -0.98 5.94
N MET A 134 -10.95 -1.53 5.07
CA MET A 134 -10.26 -2.79 5.34
C MET A 134 -8.90 -2.63 6.03
N PHE A 135 -8.23 -1.49 5.82
CA PHE A 135 -6.80 -1.36 6.12
C PHE A 135 -6.48 -0.31 7.18
N ASN A 136 -7.24 0.79 7.24
CA ASN A 136 -7.17 1.74 8.34
C ASN A 136 -8.49 2.47 8.54
N ASP A 137 -8.77 2.83 9.79
CA ASP A 137 -10.00 3.54 10.19
C ASP A 137 -9.77 5.03 10.45
N VAL A 138 -8.57 5.55 10.15
CA VAL A 138 -8.14 6.91 10.50
C VAL A 138 -8.23 7.85 9.30
N THR A 139 -7.98 7.34 8.09
CA THR A 139 -8.06 8.13 6.87
C THR A 139 -9.51 8.22 6.42
N GLU A 140 -10.01 9.44 6.25
CA GLU A 140 -11.30 9.66 5.63
C GLU A 140 -11.15 9.69 4.10
N TYR A 141 -11.68 8.68 3.41
CA TYR A 141 -11.62 8.57 1.96
C TYR A 141 -12.77 9.31 1.26
N ALA A 142 -12.54 9.71 0.01
CA ALA A 142 -13.56 10.18 -0.92
C ALA A 142 -14.41 9.01 -1.48
N THR A 143 -14.92 8.12 -0.62
CA THR A 143 -15.70 6.94 -1.02
C THR A 143 -16.95 7.35 -1.80
N GLY A 144 -17.17 6.73 -2.97
CA GLY A 144 -18.30 7.00 -3.85
C GLY A 144 -18.07 8.16 -4.83
N GLU A 145 -16.94 8.86 -4.75
CA GLU A 145 -16.59 9.93 -5.69
C GLU A 145 -16.12 9.34 -7.03
N VAL A 146 -16.86 9.67 -8.09
CA VAL A 146 -16.56 9.19 -9.45
C VAL A 146 -15.17 9.64 -9.92
N GLY A 147 -14.63 10.70 -9.35
CA GLY A 147 -13.32 11.23 -9.69
C GLY A 147 -12.14 10.54 -9.03
N ARG A 148 -12.35 9.49 -8.21
CA ARG A 148 -11.29 8.82 -7.43
C ARG A 148 -10.95 7.45 -8.03
N ARG A 149 -10.20 7.45 -9.14
CA ARG A 149 -9.71 6.25 -9.84
C ARG A 149 -8.69 6.66 -10.89
N LEU A 150 -8.05 5.68 -11.51
CA LEU A 150 -7.34 5.93 -12.77
C LEU A 150 -8.32 6.04 -13.95
N GLU A 151 -8.14 7.06 -14.78
CA GLU A 151 -8.74 7.22 -16.10
C GLU A 151 -7.99 6.39 -17.17
N LEU A 152 -8.05 5.06 -17.05
CA LEU A 152 -7.46 4.15 -18.04
C LEU A 152 -8.23 4.24 -19.38
N PRO A 153 -7.60 4.62 -20.51
CA PRO A 153 -8.29 4.83 -21.77
C PRO A 153 -8.84 3.52 -22.34
N MET A 154 -9.91 3.57 -23.13
CA MET A 154 -10.33 2.38 -23.92
C MET A 154 -9.48 2.19 -25.19
N ASN A 155 -8.61 3.16 -25.55
CA ASN A 155 -7.92 3.19 -26.85
C ASN A 155 -6.47 3.74 -26.78
N ASN A 156 -5.75 3.48 -25.68
CA ASN A 156 -4.32 3.80 -25.51
C ASN A 156 -3.92 5.27 -25.77
N GLN A 157 -4.85 6.21 -25.59
CA GLN A 157 -4.55 7.65 -25.64
C GLN A 157 -4.09 8.13 -24.26
N GLY A 158 -3.02 8.93 -24.21
CA GLY A 158 -2.22 9.27 -23.01
C GLY A 158 -2.98 9.87 -21.81
N MET A 159 -3.78 9.03 -21.15
CA MET A 159 -4.32 9.21 -19.81
C MET A 159 -3.48 8.36 -18.85
N ASP A 160 -4.05 7.91 -17.74
CA ASP A 160 -3.28 7.26 -16.68
C ASP A 160 -2.72 5.91 -17.09
N THR A 161 -1.55 5.60 -16.56
CA THR A 161 -0.89 4.33 -16.79
C THR A 161 -0.18 3.91 -15.51
N VAL A 162 -0.20 2.61 -15.25
CA VAL A 162 0.58 1.98 -14.19
C VAL A 162 1.37 0.80 -14.75
N ARG A 163 2.48 0.48 -14.09
CA ARG A 163 3.31 -0.65 -14.48
C ARG A 163 3.88 -1.32 -13.25
N ILE A 164 3.68 -2.62 -13.16
CA ILE A 164 4.39 -3.47 -12.20
C ILE A 164 5.66 -3.99 -12.88
N THR A 165 6.80 -3.98 -12.16
CA THR A 165 8.02 -4.62 -12.63
C THR A 165 8.58 -5.59 -11.60
N ASN A 166 9.40 -6.53 -12.07
CA ASN A 166 10.19 -7.48 -11.30
C ASN A 166 11.53 -6.91 -10.82
N ALA A 167 11.86 -5.65 -11.14
CA ALA A 167 13.05 -4.97 -10.65
C ALA A 167 12.76 -4.33 -9.27
N ARG A 168 13.79 -3.77 -8.61
CA ARG A 168 13.59 -2.98 -7.37
C ARG A 168 12.62 -1.80 -7.58
N ASP A 169 12.45 -1.35 -8.82
CA ASP A 169 11.46 -0.36 -9.25
C ASP A 169 10.09 -1.04 -9.50
N LYS A 170 9.48 -1.58 -8.44
CA LYS A 170 8.33 -2.49 -8.58
C LYS A 170 7.06 -1.81 -9.06
N PHE A 171 6.88 -0.50 -8.86
CA PHE A 171 5.71 0.24 -9.33
C PHE A 171 6.08 1.56 -10.01
N ARG A 172 5.63 1.75 -11.27
CA ARG A 172 5.76 3.00 -12.03
C ARG A 172 4.38 3.50 -12.44
N PHE A 173 4.24 4.81 -12.53
CA PHE A 173 2.99 5.43 -12.96
C PHE A 173 3.23 6.65 -13.83
N ASN A 174 2.22 6.98 -14.62
CA ASN A 174 2.01 8.28 -15.25
C ASN A 174 0.55 8.63 -14.98
N LEU A 175 0.32 9.71 -14.24
CA LEU A 175 -0.99 10.16 -13.78
C LEU A 175 -1.33 11.50 -14.43
N ARG A 176 -2.62 11.75 -14.62
CA ARG A 176 -3.14 12.96 -15.24
C ARG A 176 -4.42 13.43 -14.53
N VAL A 177 -4.25 14.36 -13.61
CA VAL A 177 -5.32 14.90 -12.78
C VAL A 177 -5.67 16.34 -13.18
N SER A 178 -6.89 16.78 -12.87
CA SER A 178 -7.32 18.19 -12.87
C SER A 178 -8.01 18.47 -11.53
N GLY A 179 -8.23 19.72 -11.12
CA GLY A 179 -8.83 20.02 -9.81
C GLY A 179 -10.27 19.52 -9.61
N LYS A 180 -10.87 18.87 -10.61
CA LYS A 180 -12.16 18.16 -10.52
C LYS A 180 -12.03 16.67 -10.13
N TYR A 181 -10.86 16.05 -10.30
CA TYR A 181 -10.65 14.62 -10.14
C TYR A 181 -9.43 14.37 -9.25
N MET A 182 -9.23 13.12 -8.81
CA MET A 182 -8.03 12.68 -8.11
C MET A 182 -7.66 11.27 -8.55
N ASP A 183 -6.38 11.00 -8.68
CA ASP A 183 -5.90 9.67 -8.99
C ASP A 183 -5.49 8.96 -7.71
N GLU A 184 -5.97 7.75 -7.55
CA GLU A 184 -5.52 6.86 -6.49
C GLU A 184 -5.17 5.47 -7.02
N VAL A 185 -4.10 4.92 -6.44
CA VAL A 185 -3.70 3.52 -6.63
C VAL A 185 -3.36 2.93 -5.28
N ARG A 186 -4.12 1.92 -4.89
CA ARG A 186 -3.80 1.12 -3.71
C ARG A 186 -2.91 -0.05 -4.14
N ILE A 187 -1.74 -0.13 -3.53
CA ILE A 187 -0.69 -1.11 -3.84
C ILE A 187 -0.63 -2.09 -2.67
N VAL A 188 -0.72 -3.39 -2.98
CA VAL A 188 -0.64 -4.45 -1.99
C VAL A 188 0.65 -5.22 -2.20
N THR A 189 1.48 -5.32 -1.17
CA THR A 189 2.73 -6.08 -1.19
C THR A 189 2.66 -7.28 -0.25
N THR A 190 3.53 -8.27 -0.42
CA THR A 190 3.79 -9.26 0.65
C THR A 190 4.27 -8.53 1.90
N SER A 191 4.01 -9.05 3.10
CA SER A 191 4.62 -8.50 4.31
C SER A 191 5.75 -9.36 4.86
N SER A 192 6.87 -8.71 5.20
CA SER A 192 8.03 -9.34 5.84
C SER A 192 7.90 -9.42 7.38
N VAL A 193 6.85 -8.84 7.97
CA VAL A 193 6.64 -8.85 9.43
C VAL A 193 6.43 -10.30 9.92
N PRO A 194 7.30 -10.83 10.80
CA PRO A 194 7.14 -12.17 11.34
C PRO A 194 5.82 -12.30 12.10
N ALA A 195 5.14 -13.44 11.96
CA ALA A 195 3.97 -13.73 12.80
C ALA A 195 4.34 -13.54 14.28
N PRO A 196 3.48 -12.91 15.11
CA PRO A 196 3.75 -12.78 16.53
C PRO A 196 4.12 -14.15 17.10
N ALA A 197 5.26 -14.23 17.79
CA ALA A 197 5.82 -15.48 18.30
C ALA A 197 5.00 -16.04 19.48
N ALA A 198 3.69 -16.26 19.32
CA ALA A 198 2.86 -16.95 20.29
C ALA A 198 3.26 -18.44 20.43
N GLY A 199 4.00 -19.00 19.47
CA GLY A 199 4.51 -20.38 19.52
C GLY A 199 5.76 -20.58 20.39
N ALA A 200 6.48 -19.54 20.81
CA ALA A 200 7.75 -19.68 21.53
C ALA A 200 7.58 -19.94 23.05
N VAL A 201 6.40 -19.72 23.63
CA VAL A 201 6.17 -19.86 25.08
C VAL A 201 5.83 -21.30 25.49
N LEU A 202 5.44 -22.18 24.57
CA LEU A 202 5.11 -23.57 24.88
C LEU A 202 6.33 -24.49 25.06
N GLY A 203 7.55 -24.03 24.71
CA GLY A 203 8.77 -24.87 24.75
C GLY A 203 9.55 -24.86 26.08
N LEU A 204 9.34 -23.87 26.96
CA LEU A 204 10.12 -23.73 28.19
C LEU A 204 9.45 -24.35 29.43
N GLY A 205 8.21 -24.84 29.32
CA GLY A 205 7.45 -25.41 30.43
C GLY A 205 7.75 -26.87 30.79
N LEU A 206 8.50 -27.63 29.97
CA LEU A 206 8.66 -29.08 30.14
C LEU A 206 10.01 -29.55 30.72
N LEU A 207 10.93 -28.65 31.06
CA LEU A 207 12.22 -29.01 31.70
C LEU A 207 12.19 -29.02 33.25
N GLY A 208 11.03 -28.73 33.86
CA GLY A 208 10.91 -28.57 35.31
C GLY A 208 10.47 -29.80 36.13
N ALA A 209 10.34 -30.99 35.53
CA ALA A 209 9.83 -32.16 36.25
C ALA A 209 10.72 -33.41 36.07
N ARG A 210 11.87 -33.45 36.76
CA ARG A 210 12.57 -34.72 37.03
C ARG A 210 12.83 -34.92 38.52
N ARG A 211 11.83 -35.58 39.13
CA ARG A 211 11.80 -36.46 40.31
C ARG A 211 12.83 -36.26 41.44
N ARG A 212 12.30 -35.90 42.62
CA ARG A 212 12.81 -36.37 43.91
C ARG A 212 12.41 -37.84 44.14
N ARG A 213 13.37 -38.70 44.39
CA ARG A 213 13.44 -39.68 45.49
C ARG A 213 14.82 -40.34 45.48
#